data_AF-A0A535CRD5-F1
#
_entry.id   AF-A0A535CRD5-F1
#
_cell.length_a   1.000
_cell.length_b   1.000
_cell.length_c   1.000
_cell.angle_alpha   90.00
_cell.angle_beta   90.00
_cell.angle_gamma   90.00
#
_symmetry.space_group_name_H-M   'P 1'
#
loop_
_entity.id
_entity.type
_entity.pdbx_description
1 polymer ?
#
loop_
_entity_poly.entity_id
_entity_poly.type
_entity_poly.pdbx_seq_one_letter_code
_entity_poly.pdbx_strand_id
1 'polypeptide(L)'
;MGNWRGRGDYWDYYEPAQPRRVKDGIKAKSERGGIGETWWSKRWVGVLESFSLGTRLTRGRSYARQGQVISIDVEPGIVKAKVQGTQPRPYAIKIKLKPLSDNDWDMVTEAMASQAIFAAKLLAGEMPQDIEEAFDAVNVSLFPTRSCLLPVSRAFR
;
A
#
# COMPACT_ATOMS: atom_id res chain seq x y z
N MET A 1 42.43 0.01 51.89
CA MET A 1 42.22 0.63 50.55
C MET A 1 41.81 -0.45 49.57
N GLY A 2 40.55 -0.47 49.15
CA GLY A 2 40.06 -1.46 48.21
C GLY A 2 39.42 -0.79 47.00
N ASN A 3 39.96 -1.16 45.84
CA ASN A 3 39.17 -1.61 44.69
C ASN A 3 38.68 -0.58 43.65
N TRP A 4 38.45 -1.16 42.47
CA TRP A 4 37.71 -0.70 41.30
C TRP A 4 38.53 0.00 40.20
N ARG A 5 39.41 -0.78 39.55
CA ARG A 5 39.69 -0.62 38.12
C ARG A 5 39.00 -1.74 37.36
N GLY A 6 38.00 -1.40 36.55
CA GLY A 6 37.35 -2.34 35.65
C GLY A 6 35.87 -2.07 35.44
N ARG A 7 35.50 -0.91 34.88
CA ARG A 7 34.23 -0.77 34.16
C ARG A 7 34.56 -0.77 32.68
N GLY A 8 34.48 -1.94 32.06
CA GLY A 8 34.55 -2.10 30.62
C GLY A 8 33.25 -1.61 30.00
N ASP A 9 33.39 -0.72 29.03
CA ASP A 9 32.30 -0.18 28.21
C ASP A 9 31.76 -1.26 27.28
N TYR A 10 30.77 -2.02 27.75
CA TYR A 10 30.01 -2.96 26.92
C TYR A 10 28.99 -2.17 26.08
N TRP A 11 29.43 -1.62 24.95
CA TRP A 11 28.53 -1.24 23.86
C TRP A 11 28.09 -2.52 23.15
N ASP A 12 26.99 -3.11 23.61
CA ASP A 12 26.39 -4.28 23.00
C ASP A 12 25.81 -3.86 21.63
N TYR A 13 26.59 -4.09 20.56
CA TYR A 13 26.16 -3.83 19.20
C TYR A 13 25.01 -4.79 18.85
N TYR A 14 23.78 -4.33 19.03
CA TYR A 14 22.60 -5.07 18.58
C TYR A 14 22.61 -5.12 17.05
N GLU A 15 22.91 -6.27 16.46
CA GLU A 15 22.75 -6.47 15.02
C GLU A 15 21.25 -6.39 14.66
N PRO A 16 20.86 -5.48 13.75
CA PRO A 16 19.46 -5.38 13.36
C PRO A 16 19.01 -6.66 12.65
N ALA A 17 17.97 -7.30 13.19
CA ALA A 17 17.39 -8.49 12.59
C ALA A 17 16.97 -8.23 11.12
N GLN A 18 17.48 -9.04 10.20
CA GLN A 18 17.18 -8.93 8.77
C GLN A 18 15.92 -9.74 8.41
N PRO A 19 15.10 -9.27 7.46
CA PRO A 19 13.99 -10.07 6.94
C PRO A 19 14.48 -11.39 6.35
N ARG A 20 13.75 -12.47 6.61
CA ARG A 20 14.03 -13.78 6.02
C ARG A 20 13.75 -13.72 4.53
N ARG A 21 14.61 -14.29 3.69
CA ARG A 21 14.44 -14.22 2.23
C ARG A 21 13.27 -15.08 1.76
N VAL A 22 12.53 -14.59 0.77
CA VAL A 22 11.51 -15.34 0.02
C VAL A 22 12.09 -15.64 -1.36
N LYS A 23 12.00 -16.89 -1.83
CA LYS A 23 12.60 -17.33 -3.09
C LYS A 23 11.93 -16.69 -4.31
N ASP A 24 10.61 -16.59 -4.29
CA ASP A 24 9.77 -16.17 -5.43
C ASP A 24 8.74 -15.10 -5.02
N GLY A 25 9.13 -14.18 -4.14
CA GLY A 25 8.21 -13.16 -3.66
C GLY A 25 7.99 -12.03 -4.68
N ILE A 26 6.78 -11.47 -4.64
CA ILE A 26 6.37 -10.32 -5.44
C ILE A 26 7.29 -9.14 -5.12
N LYS A 27 7.98 -8.65 -6.16
CA LYS A 27 8.97 -7.57 -6.05
C LYS A 27 8.47 -6.32 -6.77
N ALA A 28 8.63 -5.17 -6.12
CA ALA A 28 8.41 -3.89 -6.77
C ALA A 28 9.41 -3.71 -7.92
N LYS A 29 8.95 -3.21 -9.07
CA LYS A 29 9.82 -2.91 -10.22
C LYS A 29 10.86 -1.82 -9.91
N SER A 30 10.52 -0.86 -9.06
CA SER A 30 11.37 0.27 -8.69
C SER A 30 12.34 -0.08 -7.55
N GLU A 31 13.65 -0.02 -7.81
CA GLU A 31 14.69 -0.26 -6.80
C GLU A 31 14.94 0.95 -5.88
N ARG A 32 14.69 2.18 -6.35
CA ARG A 32 14.90 3.45 -5.61
C ARG A 32 13.83 4.49 -5.99
N GLY A 33 13.63 5.50 -5.14
CA GLY A 33 12.69 6.61 -5.42
C GLY A 33 11.21 6.24 -5.23
N GLY A 34 10.32 6.79 -6.05
CA GLY A 34 8.88 6.51 -6.01
C GLY A 34 8.54 5.09 -6.46
N ILE A 35 7.38 4.59 -6.01
CA ILE A 35 6.78 3.34 -6.52
C ILE A 35 5.58 3.73 -7.39
N GLY A 36 5.44 3.05 -8.54
CA GLY A 36 4.40 3.35 -9.53
C GLY A 36 4.97 4.02 -10.78
N GLU A 37 4.68 3.44 -11.94
CA GLU A 37 5.13 3.95 -13.25
C GLU A 37 4.08 4.90 -13.85
N THR A 38 2.80 4.55 -13.72
CA THR A 38 1.66 5.30 -14.26
C THR A 38 1.27 6.49 -13.39
N TRP A 39 0.60 7.49 -13.97
CA TRP A 39 0.12 8.66 -13.24
C TRP A 39 -0.79 8.26 -12.06
N TRP A 40 -1.74 7.35 -12.28
CA TRP A 40 -2.72 6.95 -11.28
C TRP A 40 -2.10 6.10 -10.17
N SER A 41 -1.05 5.31 -10.48
CA SER A 41 -0.30 4.59 -9.44
C SER A 41 0.46 5.55 -8.53
N LYS A 42 1.07 6.60 -9.10
CA LYS A 42 1.72 7.67 -8.32
C LYS A 42 0.71 8.45 -7.50
N ARG A 43 -0.45 8.78 -8.09
CA ARG A 43 -1.57 9.44 -7.40
C ARG A 43 -2.06 8.62 -6.20
N TRP A 44 -2.26 7.32 -6.38
CA TRP A 44 -2.60 6.38 -5.31
C TRP A 44 -1.54 6.35 -4.19
N VAL A 45 -0.25 6.26 -4.53
CA VAL A 45 0.83 6.29 -3.52
C VAL A 45 0.83 7.63 -2.76
N GLY A 46 0.65 8.75 -3.45
CA GLY A 46 0.56 10.07 -2.81
C GLY A 46 -0.61 10.17 -1.83
N VAL A 47 -1.77 9.60 -2.16
CA VAL A 47 -2.93 9.51 -1.25
C VAL A 47 -2.57 8.70 -0.01
N LEU A 48 -1.92 7.55 -0.16
CA LEU A 48 -1.48 6.75 1.00
C LEU A 48 -0.43 7.46 1.87
N GLU A 49 0.46 8.25 1.27
CA GLU A 49 1.42 9.09 2.01
C GLU A 49 0.73 10.17 2.83
N SER A 50 -0.36 10.75 2.31
CA SER A 50 -1.13 11.80 2.99
C SER A 50 -1.78 11.34 4.30
N PHE A 51 -1.94 10.03 4.49
CA PHE A 51 -2.52 9.45 5.71
C PHE A 51 -1.55 9.36 6.89
N SER A 52 -0.31 9.87 6.75
CA SER A 52 0.70 9.88 7.81
C SER A 52 0.95 8.49 8.42
N LEU A 53 1.02 7.46 7.58
CA LEU A 53 1.24 6.05 7.99
C LEU A 53 2.63 5.80 8.65
N GLY A 54 3.47 6.82 8.72
CA GLY A 54 4.76 6.82 9.40
C GLY A 54 5.70 5.73 8.91
N THR A 55 6.44 5.12 9.83
CA THR A 55 7.46 4.10 9.51
C THR A 55 6.91 2.83 8.87
N ARG A 56 5.58 2.61 8.91
CA ARG A 56 4.94 1.44 8.29
C ARG A 56 5.05 1.49 6.78
N LEU A 57 4.86 2.66 6.17
CA LEU A 57 4.94 2.80 4.72
C LEU A 57 6.38 2.62 4.23
N THR A 58 7.35 3.18 4.96
CA THR A 58 8.79 2.99 4.69
C THR A 58 9.21 1.52 4.74
N ARG A 59 8.78 0.78 5.78
CA ARG A 59 9.04 -0.67 5.88
C ARG A 59 8.36 -1.44 4.75
N GLY A 60 7.10 -1.11 4.44
CA GLY A 60 6.37 -1.70 3.32
C GLY A 60 7.10 -1.56 1.99
N ARG A 61 7.64 -0.36 1.70
CA ARG A 61 8.46 -0.11 0.50
C ARG A 61 9.72 -0.97 0.48
N SER A 62 10.42 -1.05 1.61
CA SER A 62 11.61 -1.89 1.74
C SER A 62 11.29 -3.36 1.46
N TYR A 63 10.21 -3.88 2.05
CA TYR A 63 9.76 -5.26 1.84
C TYR A 63 9.33 -5.53 0.40
N ALA A 64 8.58 -4.61 -0.23
CA ALA A 64 8.21 -4.73 -1.63
C ALA A 64 9.45 -4.77 -2.54
N ARG A 65 10.47 -3.95 -2.27
CA ARG A 65 11.74 -3.95 -3.04
C ARG A 65 12.58 -5.19 -2.84
N GLN A 66 12.54 -5.77 -1.65
CA GLN A 66 13.30 -6.98 -1.32
C GLN A 66 12.61 -8.27 -1.77
N GLY A 67 11.44 -8.18 -2.42
CA GLY A 67 10.68 -9.36 -2.84
C GLY A 67 10.09 -10.12 -1.65
N GLN A 68 9.72 -9.43 -0.57
CA GLN A 68 9.26 -10.06 0.66
C GLN A 68 7.74 -10.30 0.71
N VAL A 69 7.02 -9.90 -0.33
CA VAL A 69 5.58 -10.10 -0.42
C VAL A 69 5.33 -11.48 -1.04
N ILE A 70 4.85 -12.43 -0.23
CA ILE A 70 4.63 -13.82 -0.66
C ILE A 70 3.40 -13.91 -1.57
N SER A 71 2.33 -13.21 -1.21
CA SER A 71 1.07 -13.23 -1.97
C SER A 71 0.30 -11.94 -1.74
N ILE A 72 -0.48 -11.54 -2.75
CA ILE A 72 -1.47 -10.47 -2.68
C ILE A 72 -2.78 -11.03 -3.24
N ASP A 73 -3.87 -10.80 -2.52
CA ASP A 73 -5.22 -11.17 -2.89
C ASP A 73 -6.10 -9.91 -2.78
N VAL A 74 -6.77 -9.57 -3.87
CA VAL A 74 -7.56 -8.35 -4.01
C VAL A 74 -9.01 -8.75 -4.26
N GLU A 75 -9.87 -8.45 -3.31
CA GLU A 75 -11.31 -8.63 -3.41
C GLU A 75 -12.00 -7.26 -3.23
N PRO A 76 -13.26 -7.08 -3.63
CA PRO A 76 -13.99 -5.83 -3.40
C PRO A 76 -13.90 -5.37 -1.93
N GLY A 77 -13.36 -4.17 -1.71
CA GLY A 77 -13.22 -3.55 -0.39
C GLY A 77 -12.14 -4.16 0.52
N ILE A 78 -11.37 -5.15 0.07
CA ILE A 78 -10.34 -5.78 0.92
C ILE A 78 -9.12 -6.23 0.12
N VAL A 79 -7.94 -5.88 0.63
CA VAL A 79 -6.66 -6.41 0.14
C VAL A 79 -6.02 -7.23 1.25
N LYS A 80 -5.76 -8.51 0.97
CA LYS A 80 -5.02 -9.42 1.85
C LYS A 80 -3.63 -9.63 1.28
N ALA A 81 -2.62 -9.70 2.15
CA ALA A 81 -1.27 -10.03 1.73
C ALA A 81 -0.56 -10.89 2.78
N LYS A 82 0.36 -11.73 2.32
CA LYS A 82 1.33 -12.41 3.20
C LYS A 82 2.69 -11.78 2.97
N VAL A 83 3.34 -11.32 4.04
CA VAL A 83 4.63 -10.63 3.95
C VAL A 83 5.62 -11.26 4.91
N GLN A 84 6.80 -11.61 4.42
CA GLN A 84 7.88 -12.15 5.22
C GLN A 84 8.70 -11.02 5.82
N GLY A 85 8.80 -10.98 7.14
CA GLY A 85 9.73 -10.08 7.84
C GLY A 85 10.81 -10.88 8.54
N THR A 86 11.22 -10.43 9.72
CA THR A 86 12.26 -11.07 10.53
C THR A 86 11.77 -12.37 11.20
N GLN A 87 10.48 -12.41 11.56
CA GLN A 87 9.86 -13.55 12.25
C GLN A 87 9.77 -14.80 11.36
N PRO A 88 9.93 -16.03 11.91
CA PRO A 88 9.79 -17.26 11.12
C PRO A 88 8.44 -17.41 10.42
N ARG A 89 7.36 -16.95 11.06
CA ARG A 89 6.02 -16.96 10.50
C ARG A 89 5.75 -15.65 9.73
N PRO A 90 5.32 -15.72 8.46
CA PRO A 90 4.92 -14.53 7.70
C PRO A 90 3.76 -13.77 8.35
N TYR A 91 3.76 -12.45 8.19
CA TYR A 91 2.67 -11.57 8.61
C TYR A 91 1.49 -11.68 7.64
N ALA A 92 0.27 -11.83 8.16
CA ALA A 92 -0.97 -11.70 7.40
C ALA A 92 -1.50 -10.25 7.47
N ILE A 93 -1.37 -9.49 6.39
CA ILE A 93 -1.84 -8.11 6.29
C ILE A 93 -3.25 -8.10 5.70
N LYS A 94 -4.12 -7.24 6.24
CA LYS A 94 -5.47 -7.00 5.73
C LYS A 94 -5.72 -5.49 5.71
N ILE A 95 -5.96 -4.94 4.52
CA ILE A 95 -6.38 -3.55 4.32
C ILE A 95 -7.86 -3.59 3.95
N LYS A 96 -8.67 -2.77 4.61
CA LYS A 96 -10.09 -2.64 4.31
C LYS A 96 -10.38 -1.23 3.80
N LEU A 97 -11.15 -1.17 2.72
CA LEU A 97 -11.61 0.05 2.06
C LEU A 97 -13.13 -0.06 1.97
N LYS A 98 -13.85 1.05 2.18
CA LYS A 98 -15.28 1.06 1.86
C LYS A 98 -15.41 1.05 0.33
N PRO A 99 -16.03 0.02 -0.28
CA PRO A 99 -16.31 0.05 -1.70
C PRO A 99 -17.35 1.14 -2.00
N LEU A 100 -17.36 1.61 -3.25
CA LEU A 100 -18.45 2.44 -3.74
C LEU A 100 -19.75 1.62 -3.70
N SER A 101 -20.87 2.27 -3.40
CA SER A 101 -22.17 1.61 -3.49
C SER A 101 -22.55 1.36 -4.95
N ASP A 102 -23.48 0.44 -5.20
CA ASP A 102 -23.96 0.18 -6.56
C ASP A 102 -24.52 1.45 -7.21
N ASN A 103 -25.24 2.28 -6.45
CA ASN A 103 -25.74 3.57 -6.91
C ASN A 103 -24.61 4.56 -7.26
N ASP A 104 -23.55 4.63 -6.45
CA ASP A 104 -22.39 5.48 -6.76
C ASP A 104 -21.70 4.98 -8.04
N TRP A 105 -21.59 3.67 -8.21
CA TRP A 105 -21.04 3.06 -9.43
C TRP A 105 -21.88 3.38 -10.66
N ASP A 106 -23.21 3.29 -10.56
CA ASP A 106 -24.11 3.62 -11.67
C ASP A 106 -23.94 5.09 -12.08
N MET A 107 -23.91 6.01 -11.10
CA MET A 107 -23.72 7.44 -11.34
C MET A 107 -22.37 7.74 -12.00
N VAL A 108 -21.28 7.16 -11.51
CA VAL A 108 -19.93 7.35 -12.08
C VAL A 108 -19.83 6.75 -13.48
N THR A 109 -20.44 5.59 -13.71
CA THR A 109 -20.43 4.91 -15.01
C THR A 109 -21.18 5.74 -16.05
N GLU A 110 -22.34 6.29 -15.70
CA GLU A 110 -23.10 7.19 -16.57
C GLU A 110 -22.30 8.47 -16.88
N ALA A 111 -21.66 9.07 -15.86
CA ALA A 111 -20.81 10.26 -16.05
C ALA A 111 -19.64 9.97 -17.00
N MET A 112 -18.98 8.81 -16.87
CA MET A 112 -17.92 8.40 -17.79
C MET A 112 -18.44 8.09 -19.20
N ALA A 113 -19.61 7.46 -19.31
CA ALA A 113 -20.23 7.10 -20.58
C ALA A 113 -20.65 8.33 -21.40
N SER A 114 -20.92 9.47 -20.74
CA SER A 114 -21.24 10.74 -21.39
C SER A 114 -20.12 11.27 -22.30
N GLN A 115 -18.87 10.79 -22.13
CA GLN A 115 -17.72 11.17 -22.94
C GLN A 115 -17.06 9.95 -23.58
N ALA A 116 -17.16 9.82 -24.90
CA ALA A 116 -16.61 8.68 -25.65
C ALA A 116 -15.10 8.44 -25.43
N ILE A 117 -14.35 9.50 -25.08
CA ILE A 117 -12.90 9.41 -24.80
C ILE A 117 -12.59 8.54 -23.57
N PHE A 118 -13.43 8.56 -22.54
CA PHE A 118 -13.21 7.74 -21.35
C PHE A 118 -13.41 6.27 -21.67
N ALA A 119 -14.50 5.92 -22.37
CA ALA A 119 -14.78 4.56 -22.79
C ALA A 119 -13.65 4.00 -23.68
N ALA A 120 -13.19 4.77 -24.68
CA ALA A 120 -12.14 4.33 -25.59
C ALA A 120 -10.81 4.04 -24.87
N LYS A 121 -10.37 4.93 -23.97
CA LYS A 121 -9.13 4.75 -23.20
C LYS A 121 -9.23 3.56 -22.24
N LEU A 122 -10.34 3.42 -21.52
CA LEU A 122 -10.53 2.31 -20.58
C LEU A 122 -10.58 0.96 -21.30
N LEU A 123 -11.21 0.89 -22.48
CA LEU A 123 -11.18 -0.30 -23.34
C LEU A 123 -9.78 -0.66 -23.83
N ALA A 124 -8.93 0.34 -24.07
CA ALA A 124 -7.51 0.15 -24.37
C ALA A 124 -6.66 -0.23 -23.13
N GLY A 125 -7.27 -0.32 -21.95
CA GLY A 125 -6.56 -0.57 -20.68
C GLY A 125 -5.79 0.65 -20.17
N GLU A 126 -6.07 1.84 -20.70
CA GLU A 126 -5.45 3.10 -20.32
C GLU A 126 -6.35 3.87 -19.34
N MET A 127 -5.78 4.31 -18.23
CA MET A 127 -6.50 5.18 -17.29
C MET A 127 -6.46 6.63 -17.80
N PRO A 128 -7.60 7.26 -18.13
CA PRO A 128 -7.66 8.66 -18.55
C PRO A 128 -7.15 9.59 -17.46
N GLN A 129 -6.33 10.59 -17.80
CA GLN A 129 -5.78 11.56 -16.84
C GLN A 129 -6.88 12.32 -16.10
N ASP A 130 -7.94 12.68 -16.82
CA ASP A 130 -9.04 13.51 -16.32
C ASP A 130 -10.18 12.67 -15.73
N ILE A 131 -9.94 11.38 -15.45
CA ILE A 131 -10.99 10.49 -14.93
C ILE A 131 -11.51 10.93 -13.55
N GLU A 132 -10.70 11.62 -12.73
CA GLU A 132 -11.16 12.18 -11.45
C GLU A 132 -12.32 13.17 -11.67
N GLU A 133 -12.42 13.85 -12.83
CA GLU A 133 -13.53 14.76 -13.14
C GLU A 133 -14.88 14.04 -13.25
N ALA A 134 -14.91 12.82 -13.78
CA ALA A 134 -16.13 12.03 -13.89
C ALA A 134 -16.65 11.57 -12.51
N PHE A 135 -15.73 11.32 -11.58
CA PHE A 135 -16.05 10.99 -10.20
C PHE A 135 -16.52 12.23 -9.43
N ASP A 136 -15.82 13.35 -9.59
CA ASP A 136 -16.14 14.62 -8.94
C ASP A 136 -17.50 15.17 -9.39
N ALA A 137 -17.88 14.98 -10.66
CA ALA A 137 -19.18 15.39 -11.20
C ALA A 137 -20.39 14.79 -10.45
N VAL A 138 -20.19 13.65 -9.78
CA VAL A 138 -21.22 12.95 -9.00
C VAL A 138 -20.92 12.93 -7.49
N ASN A 139 -19.97 13.75 -7.03
CA ASN A 139 -19.51 13.84 -5.64
C ASN A 139 -19.00 12.51 -5.05
N VAL A 140 -18.41 11.66 -5.90
CA VAL A 140 -17.78 10.40 -5.50
C VAL A 140 -16.26 10.56 -5.64
N SER A 141 -15.48 9.92 -4.78
CA SER A 141 -14.01 9.96 -4.91
C SER A 141 -13.47 8.65 -5.46
N LEU A 142 -12.67 8.73 -6.52
CA LEU A 142 -11.96 7.57 -7.08
C LEU A 142 -10.94 6.99 -6.09
N PHE A 143 -10.24 7.87 -5.37
CA PHE A 143 -9.19 7.48 -4.44
C PHE A 143 -9.73 7.42 -2.99
N PRO A 144 -9.15 6.57 -2.13
CA PRO A 144 -9.53 6.52 -0.74
C PRO A 144 -9.38 7.89 -0.08
N THR A 145 -10.38 8.27 0.69
CA THR A 145 -10.29 9.38 1.63
C THR A 145 -9.98 8.84 3.03
N ARG A 146 -9.48 9.70 3.92
CA ARG A 146 -9.10 9.28 5.28
C ARG A 146 -10.27 8.63 6.05
N SER A 147 -11.50 9.05 5.78
CA SER A 147 -12.73 8.53 6.39
C SER A 147 -13.16 7.16 5.84
N CYS A 148 -12.68 6.77 4.65
CA CYS A 148 -13.01 5.50 4.00
C CYS A 148 -12.10 4.35 4.47
N LEU A 149 -10.90 4.66 5.00
CA LEU A 149 -10.02 3.66 5.58
C LEU A 149 -10.64 3.08 6.86
N LEU A 150 -11.13 1.84 6.78
CA LEU A 150 -11.68 1.17 7.94
C LEU A 150 -10.56 0.70 8.87
N PRO A 151 -10.73 0.81 10.20
CA PRO A 151 -9.75 0.35 11.16
C PRO A 151 -9.45 -1.12 10.92
N VAL A 152 -8.17 -1.42 10.70
CA VAL A 152 -7.70 -2.80 10.61
C VAL A 152 -7.76 -3.37 12.02
N SER A 153 -8.68 -4.31 12.26
CA SER A 153 -8.75 -5.07 13.50
C SER A 153 -7.37 -5.68 13.77
N ARG A 154 -6.73 -5.27 14.88
CA ARG A 154 -5.47 -5.85 15.36
C ARG A 154 -5.69 -7.34 15.67
N ALA A 155 -5.41 -8.20 14.71
CA ALA A 155 -5.10 -9.61 14.96
C ALA A 155 -3.60 -9.81 14.75
N PHE A 156 -2.80 -9.24 15.66
CA PHE A 156 -1.36 -9.48 15.73
C PHE A 156 -0.95 -9.44 17.20
N ARG A 157 -0.97 -10.62 17.83
CA ARG A 157 -0.09 -10.98 18.93
C ARG A 157 0.99 -11.88 18.34
#